data_AF-A0A316TSD8-F1
#
_entry.id   AF-A0A316TSD8-F1
#
_cell.length_a   1.000
_cell.length_b   1.000
_cell.length_c   1.000
_cell.angle_alpha   90.00
_cell.angle_beta   90.00
_cell.angle_gamma   90.00
#
_symmetry.space_group_name_H-M   'P 1'
#
loop_
_entity.id
_entity.type
_entity.pdbx_description
1 polymer ?
#
loop_
_entity_poly.entity_id
_entity_poly.type
_entity_poly.pdbx_seq_one_letter_code
_entity_poly.pdbx_strand_id
1 'polypeptide(L)'
;MSAEKLKDYTADLLTLETHLYNAVNKQRTSDQAGDADAMELLNSIDRILRSQIDALENQIDRLGGGRKSDLKELLGSFAGLAAGLIDSVRKDPVSKMLRDDYTALSMLATGYTMLHTHALGMDDQELAELSVNHLGEITPVITELSRVIPMVVARESTGLDKSTAEEIGRKAMEETQKMWRAGQIDKEPVVL
;
A
#
# COMPACT_ATOMS: atom_id res chain seq x y z
N MET A 1 -4.73 -27.62 -2.40
CA MET A 1 -3.85 -26.43 -2.23
C MET A 1 -3.01 -26.70 -0.99
N SER A 2 -1.68 -26.45 -0.99
CA SER A 2 -0.77 -26.84 0.11
C SER A 2 -0.53 -25.70 1.09
N ALA A 3 -0.24 -26.02 2.36
CA ALA A 3 0.09 -25.03 3.39
C ALA A 3 1.33 -24.19 3.01
N GLU A 4 2.24 -24.80 2.25
CA GLU A 4 3.38 -24.15 1.61
C GLU A 4 2.96 -22.94 0.76
N LYS A 5 1.85 -23.02 0.00
CA LYS A 5 1.37 -21.87 -0.78
C LYS A 5 0.89 -20.72 0.09
N LEU A 6 0.20 -20.99 1.21
CA LEU A 6 -0.20 -19.91 2.13
C LEU A 6 1.03 -19.23 2.73
N LYS A 7 2.05 -20.02 3.07
CA LYS A 7 3.33 -19.50 3.55
C LYS A 7 4.02 -18.63 2.50
N ASP A 8 4.07 -19.05 1.24
CA ASP A 8 4.67 -18.27 0.16
C ASP A 8 3.94 -16.93 -0.05
N TYR A 9 2.61 -16.93 -0.14
CA TYR A 9 1.83 -15.70 -0.27
C TYR A 9 1.99 -14.77 0.94
N THR A 10 2.05 -15.32 2.15
CA THR A 10 2.26 -14.54 3.37
C THR A 10 3.66 -13.92 3.39
N ALA A 11 4.68 -14.67 2.96
CA ALA A 11 6.06 -14.19 2.85
C ALA A 11 6.24 -13.12 1.77
N ASP A 12 5.58 -13.27 0.62
CA ASP A 12 5.57 -12.27 -0.45
C ASP A 12 4.96 -10.94 0.05
N LEU A 13 3.84 -11.00 0.77
CA LEU A 13 3.20 -9.82 1.37
C LEU A 13 4.11 -9.16 2.42
N LEU A 14 4.71 -9.95 3.32
CA LEU A 14 5.65 -9.45 4.32
C LEU A 14 6.83 -8.72 3.67
N THR A 15 7.35 -9.28 2.57
CA THR A 15 8.45 -8.68 1.80
C THR A 15 8.03 -7.32 1.24
N LEU A 16 6.87 -7.26 0.58
CA LEU A 16 6.35 -6.04 -0.02
C LEU A 16 6.09 -4.95 1.04
N GLU A 17 5.48 -5.29 2.17
CA GLU A 17 5.24 -4.36 3.27
C GLU A 17 6.53 -3.84 3.88
N THR A 18 7.51 -4.72 4.09
CA THR A 18 8.81 -4.33 4.63
C THR A 18 9.52 -3.35 3.70
N HIS A 19 9.44 -3.56 2.38
CA HIS A 19 10.00 -2.63 1.40
C HIS A 19 9.28 -1.29 1.39
N LEU A 20 7.95 -1.29 1.38
CA LEU A 20 7.16 -0.06 1.42
C LEU A 20 7.40 0.71 2.72
N TYR A 21 7.41 0.02 3.86
CA TYR A 21 7.70 0.59 5.17
C TYR A 21 9.06 1.31 5.18
N ASN A 22 10.10 0.67 4.64
CA ASN A 22 11.42 1.28 4.51
C ASN A 22 11.44 2.49 3.57
N ALA A 23 10.67 2.46 2.48
CA ALA A 23 10.53 3.60 1.57
C ALA A 23 9.84 4.77 2.27
N VAL A 24 8.69 4.54 2.90
CA VAL A 24 7.91 5.53 3.67
C VAL A 24 8.75 6.15 4.78
N ASN A 25 9.50 5.34 5.52
CA ASN A 25 10.38 5.86 6.57
C ASN A 25 11.46 6.81 6.02
N LYS A 26 12.05 6.49 4.87
CA LYS A 26 13.02 7.39 4.20
C LYS A 26 12.35 8.67 3.70
N GLN A 27 11.19 8.55 3.05
CA GLN A 27 10.41 9.67 2.53
C GLN A 27 10.07 10.68 3.64
N ARG A 28 9.61 10.21 4.81
CA ARG A 28 9.30 11.05 5.99
C ARG A 28 10.48 11.85 6.52
N THR A 29 11.70 11.33 6.35
CA THR A 29 12.93 12.00 6.78
C THR A 29 13.59 12.83 5.70
N SER A 30 13.00 12.88 4.49
CA SER A 30 13.55 13.64 3.37
C SER A 30 13.19 15.13 3.48
N ASP A 31 14.09 15.99 2.99
CA ASP A 31 13.89 17.45 2.95
C ASP A 31 12.68 17.86 2.08
N GLN A 32 12.16 16.95 1.25
CA GLN A 32 11.03 17.19 0.35
C GLN A 32 9.68 17.00 1.03
N ALA A 33 9.61 16.37 2.21
CA ALA A 33 8.36 16.09 2.91
C ALA A 33 7.78 17.32 3.66
N GLY A 34 7.79 18.49 3.02
CA GLY A 34 7.29 19.75 3.58
C GLY A 34 5.78 19.94 3.44
N ASP A 35 5.08 19.05 2.74
CA ASP A 35 3.63 19.09 2.56
C ASP A 35 2.91 18.41 3.73
N ALA A 36 2.05 19.14 4.44
CA ALA A 36 1.39 18.67 5.65
C ALA A 36 0.45 17.48 5.41
N ASP A 37 -0.32 17.50 4.31
CA ASP A 37 -1.25 16.42 3.97
C ASP A 37 -0.48 15.16 3.58
N ALA A 38 0.63 15.31 2.84
CA ALA A 38 1.52 14.21 2.53
C ALA A 38 2.13 13.58 3.80
N MET A 39 2.60 14.40 4.74
CA MET A 39 3.17 13.90 5.99
C MET A 39 2.16 13.16 6.87
N GLU A 40 0.90 13.60 6.91
CA GLU A 40 -0.17 12.90 7.62
C GLU A 40 -0.42 11.50 7.03
N LEU A 41 -0.45 11.39 5.69
CA LEU A 41 -0.57 10.11 5.01
C LEU A 41 0.62 9.20 5.27
N LEU A 42 1.85 9.70 5.12
CA LEU A 42 3.07 8.92 5.39
C LEU A 42 3.13 8.41 6.83
N ASN A 43 2.69 9.22 7.81
CA ASN A 43 2.60 8.79 9.21
C ASN A 43 1.55 7.70 9.41
N SER A 44 0.43 7.78 8.70
CA SER A 44 -0.63 6.76 8.76
C SER A 44 -0.16 5.44 8.15
N ILE A 45 0.52 5.49 6.99
CA ILE A 45 1.10 4.31 6.34
C ILE A 45 2.17 3.66 7.23
N ASP A 46 3.09 4.45 7.81
CA ASP A 46 4.12 3.93 8.73
C ASP A 46 3.50 3.18 9.92
N ARG A 47 2.43 3.71 10.52
CA ARG A 47 1.74 3.07 11.64
C ARG A 47 1.10 1.74 11.24
N ILE A 48 0.38 1.73 10.11
CA ILE A 48 -0.31 0.53 9.62
C ILE A 48 0.70 -0.56 9.29
N LEU A 49 1.72 -0.25 8.49
CA LEU A 49 2.69 -1.25 8.03
C LEU A 49 3.49 -1.86 9.18
N ARG A 50 3.85 -1.10 10.21
CA ARG A 50 4.52 -1.68 11.40
C ARG A 50 3.66 -2.75 12.05
N SER A 51 2.37 -2.47 12.24
CA SER A 51 1.44 -3.42 12.86
C SER A 51 1.22 -4.66 11.99
N GLN A 52 1.08 -4.48 10.68
CA GLN A 52 0.83 -5.58 9.75
C GLN A 52 2.07 -6.48 9.58
N ILE A 53 3.27 -5.90 9.49
CA ILE A 53 4.54 -6.63 9.43
C ILE A 53 4.67 -7.57 10.64
N ASP A 54 4.49 -7.05 11.86
CA ASP A 54 4.59 -7.86 13.09
C ASP A 54 3.58 -9.03 13.07
N ALA A 55 2.38 -8.80 12.56
CA ALA A 55 1.34 -9.83 12.48
C ALA A 55 1.65 -10.89 11.40
N LEU A 56 2.19 -10.48 10.24
CA LEU A 56 2.64 -11.40 9.19
C LEU A 56 3.84 -12.25 9.61
N GLU A 57 4.79 -11.69 10.36
CA GLU A 57 5.89 -12.47 10.94
C GLU A 57 5.35 -13.62 11.82
N ASN A 58 4.38 -13.33 12.69
CA ASN A 58 3.74 -14.33 13.55
C ASN A 58 3.00 -15.42 12.73
N GLN A 59 2.36 -15.04 11.63
CA GLN A 59 1.65 -16.00 10.76
C GLN A 59 2.62 -16.91 10.00
N ILE A 60 3.77 -16.41 9.58
CA ILE A 60 4.79 -17.25 8.93
C ILE A 60 5.33 -18.28 9.92
N ASP A 61 5.59 -17.90 11.18
CA ASP A 61 5.99 -18.84 12.22
C ASP A 61 4.91 -19.92 12.44
N ARG A 62 3.62 -19.53 12.49
CA ARG A 62 2.49 -20.47 12.61
C ARG A 62 2.39 -21.45 11.44
N LEU A 63 2.67 -21.00 10.22
CA LEU A 63 2.63 -21.81 8.98
C LEU A 63 3.87 -22.72 8.80
N GLY A 64 4.74 -22.83 9.82
CA GLY A 64 5.95 -23.65 9.75
C GLY A 64 7.14 -22.93 9.11
N GLY A 65 7.18 -21.59 9.20
CA GLY A 65 8.41 -20.83 9.15
C GLY A 65 9.27 -21.15 10.37
N GLY A 66 10.50 -21.62 10.17
CA GLY A 66 11.49 -21.60 11.24
C GLY A 66 11.82 -20.15 11.63
N ARG A 67 12.54 -19.98 12.75
CA ARG A 67 12.96 -18.68 13.36
C ARG A 67 13.20 -17.58 12.32
N LYS A 68 13.03 -16.31 12.71
CA LYS A 68 13.39 -15.07 11.98
C LYS A 68 14.60 -15.09 11.02
N SER A 69 15.57 -16.00 11.16
CA SER A 69 16.65 -16.26 10.18
C SER A 69 16.14 -16.81 8.85
N ASP A 70 15.18 -17.74 8.86
CA ASP A 70 14.70 -18.47 7.67
C ASP A 70 13.73 -17.58 6.86
N LEU A 71 13.11 -16.62 7.54
CA LEU A 71 12.31 -15.55 6.97
C LEU A 71 13.10 -14.69 5.98
N LYS A 72 14.39 -14.43 6.26
CA LYS A 72 15.28 -13.64 5.37
C LYS A 72 15.62 -14.38 4.08
N GLU A 73 15.61 -15.70 4.09
CA GLU A 73 15.84 -16.54 2.90
C GLU A 73 14.59 -16.62 2.00
N LEU A 74 13.39 -16.47 2.58
CA LEU A 74 12.11 -16.47 1.85
C LEU A 74 11.81 -15.16 1.08
N LEU A 75 12.53 -14.06 1.34
CA LEU A 75 12.32 -12.76 0.68
C LEU A 75 12.81 -12.70 -0.79
N GLY A 76 13.17 -13.83 -1.38
CA GLY A 76 13.92 -13.92 -2.64
C GLY A 76 13.13 -13.70 -3.93
N SER A 77 11.80 -13.66 -3.90
CA SER A 77 10.94 -13.66 -5.10
C SER A 77 10.50 -12.27 -5.59
N PHE A 78 10.67 -11.19 -4.82
CA PHE A 78 10.17 -9.84 -5.18
C PHE A 78 11.23 -8.84 -5.68
N ALA A 79 12.32 -9.34 -6.28
CA ALA A 79 13.47 -8.54 -6.69
C ALA A 79 13.14 -7.39 -7.70
N GLY A 80 12.04 -7.49 -8.46
CA GLY A 80 11.67 -6.47 -9.46
C GLY A 80 10.99 -5.21 -8.92
N LEU A 81 10.25 -5.30 -7.81
CA LEU A 81 9.38 -4.22 -7.33
C LEU A 81 10.02 -3.37 -6.22
N ALA A 82 10.87 -3.97 -5.38
CA ALA A 82 11.66 -3.25 -4.38
C ALA A 82 12.61 -2.21 -5.02
N ALA A 83 13.10 -2.48 -6.23
CA ALA A 83 14.01 -1.58 -6.93
C ALA A 83 13.36 -0.22 -7.26
N GLY A 84 12.09 -0.20 -7.67
CA GLY A 84 11.37 1.04 -8.03
C GLY A 84 11.04 1.93 -6.83
N LEU A 85 10.70 1.34 -5.68
CA LEU A 85 10.39 2.07 -4.43
C LEU A 85 11.62 2.65 -3.75
N ILE A 86 12.80 2.07 -3.97
CA ILE A 86 14.06 2.57 -3.41
C ILE A 86 14.63 3.74 -4.24
N ASP A 87 14.38 3.76 -5.55
CA ASP A 87 14.92 4.78 -6.47
C ASP A 87 14.19 6.14 -6.38
N SER A 88 12.94 6.16 -5.91
CA SER A 88 12.10 7.37 -5.80
C SER A 88 12.52 8.36 -4.70
N VAL A 89 13.48 8.00 -3.84
CA VAL A 89 13.92 8.81 -2.68
C VAL A 89 14.92 9.92 -3.07
N ARG A 90 15.27 10.08 -4.35
CA ARG A 90 16.20 11.16 -4.79
C ARG A 90 15.55 12.10 -5.80
N LYS A 91 15.31 13.35 -5.36
CA LYS A 91 15.00 14.56 -6.16
C LYS A 91 13.63 14.61 -6.86
N ASP A 92 12.76 13.63 -6.67
CA ASP A 92 11.43 13.63 -7.28
C ASP A 92 10.42 14.49 -6.48
N PRO A 93 9.35 15.01 -7.10
CA PRO A 93 8.27 15.70 -6.39
C PRO A 93 7.56 14.80 -5.38
N VAL A 94 7.02 15.39 -4.31
CA VAL A 94 6.19 14.72 -3.28
C VAL A 94 5.01 13.99 -3.93
N SER A 95 4.39 14.56 -4.96
CA SER A 95 3.31 13.89 -5.68
C SER A 95 3.70 12.55 -6.30
N LYS A 96 4.95 12.40 -6.76
CA LYS A 96 5.44 11.11 -7.28
C LYS A 96 5.69 10.10 -6.18
N MET A 97 6.20 10.55 -5.03
CA MET A 97 6.36 9.69 -3.85
C MET A 97 5.00 9.12 -3.42
N LEU A 98 3.98 9.99 -3.25
CA LEU A 98 2.63 9.56 -2.90
C LEU A 98 1.99 8.63 -3.93
N ARG A 99 2.26 8.84 -5.23
CA ARG A 99 1.82 7.92 -6.30
C ARG A 99 2.45 6.53 -6.14
N ASP A 100 3.74 6.46 -5.80
CA ASP A 100 4.43 5.19 -5.63
C ASP A 100 3.88 4.44 -4.41
N ASP A 101 3.61 5.16 -3.32
CA ASP A 101 2.96 4.60 -2.13
C ASP A 101 1.54 4.10 -2.46
N TYR A 102 0.76 4.88 -3.22
CA TYR A 102 -0.56 4.49 -3.72
C TYR A 102 -0.50 3.18 -4.53
N THR A 103 0.50 3.06 -5.40
CA THR A 103 0.68 1.87 -6.24
C THR A 103 1.06 0.65 -5.41
N ALA A 104 1.97 0.81 -4.46
CA ALA A 104 2.39 -0.27 -3.57
C ALA A 104 1.24 -0.73 -2.66
N LEU A 105 0.46 0.19 -2.08
CA LEU A 105 -0.71 -0.14 -1.27
C LEU A 105 -1.81 -0.81 -2.11
N SER A 106 -2.04 -0.37 -3.34
CA SER A 106 -3.00 -1.03 -4.25
C SER A 106 -2.57 -2.46 -4.59
N MET A 107 -1.26 -2.69 -4.71
CA MET A 107 -0.70 -4.02 -4.88
C MET A 107 -0.89 -4.88 -3.63
N LEU A 108 -0.63 -4.34 -2.43
CA LEU A 108 -0.93 -5.00 -1.16
C LEU A 108 -2.40 -5.36 -1.04
N ALA A 109 -3.32 -4.46 -1.40
CA ALA A 109 -4.76 -4.71 -1.39
C ALA A 109 -5.15 -5.90 -2.28
N THR A 110 -4.54 -5.99 -3.46
CA THR A 110 -4.73 -7.14 -4.36
C THR A 110 -4.15 -8.41 -3.74
N GLY A 111 -2.94 -8.35 -3.18
CA GLY A 111 -2.29 -9.49 -2.52
C GLY A 111 -3.08 -10.01 -1.32
N TYR A 112 -3.62 -9.12 -0.47
CA TYR A 112 -4.51 -9.50 0.64
C TYR A 112 -5.82 -10.12 0.16
N THR A 113 -6.39 -9.63 -0.94
CA THR A 113 -7.57 -10.25 -1.56
C THR A 113 -7.27 -11.68 -2.00
N MET A 114 -6.10 -11.90 -2.62
CA MET A 114 -5.64 -13.24 -3.03
C MET A 114 -5.38 -14.15 -1.82
N LEU A 115 -4.66 -13.65 -0.80
CA LEU A 115 -4.36 -14.43 0.40
C LEU A 115 -5.64 -14.80 1.16
N HIS A 116 -6.58 -13.87 1.34
CA HIS A 116 -7.88 -14.13 1.93
C HIS A 116 -8.63 -15.24 1.20
N THR A 117 -8.67 -15.16 -0.13
CA THR A 117 -9.32 -16.17 -0.98
C THR A 117 -8.64 -17.54 -0.83
N HIS A 118 -7.31 -17.59 -0.80
CA HIS A 118 -6.56 -18.82 -0.60
C HIS A 118 -6.77 -19.42 0.80
N ALA A 119 -6.78 -18.58 1.84
CA ALA A 119 -7.01 -18.99 3.21
C ALA A 119 -8.41 -19.58 3.40
N LEU A 120 -9.45 -18.94 2.87
CA LEU A 120 -10.81 -19.51 2.84
C LEU A 120 -10.87 -20.85 2.11
N GLY A 121 -10.20 -20.96 0.95
CA GLY A 121 -10.12 -22.21 0.19
C GLY A 121 -9.38 -23.35 0.91
N MET A 122 -8.70 -23.05 2.03
CA MET A 122 -7.96 -24.00 2.86
C MET A 122 -8.52 -24.15 4.27
N ASP A 123 -9.66 -23.52 4.56
CA ASP A 123 -10.29 -23.46 5.89
C ASP A 123 -9.37 -22.89 6.99
N ASP A 124 -8.44 -22.00 6.60
CA ASP A 124 -7.58 -21.27 7.54
C ASP A 124 -8.23 -19.94 7.92
N GLN A 125 -9.22 -20.01 8.82
CA GLN A 125 -10.02 -18.84 9.22
C GLN A 125 -9.18 -17.74 9.85
N GLU A 126 -8.15 -18.10 10.61
CA GLU A 126 -7.24 -17.15 11.26
C GLU A 126 -6.51 -16.28 10.23
N LEU A 127 -5.96 -16.90 9.17
CA LEU A 127 -5.28 -16.17 8.10
C LEU A 127 -6.27 -15.41 7.19
N ALA A 128 -7.47 -15.95 7.00
CA ALA A 128 -8.53 -15.28 6.26
C ALA A 128 -8.97 -13.98 6.97
N GLU A 129 -9.21 -14.03 8.28
CA GLU A 129 -9.57 -12.88 9.11
C GLU A 129 -8.44 -11.84 9.13
N LEU A 130 -7.19 -12.26 9.32
CA LEU A 130 -6.03 -11.38 9.25
C LEU A 130 -5.98 -10.64 7.91
N SER A 131 -6.11 -11.37 6.80
CA SER A 131 -5.99 -10.81 5.45
C SER A 131 -7.06 -9.75 5.17
N VAL A 132 -8.31 -9.99 5.55
CA VAL A 132 -9.39 -9.01 5.34
C VAL A 132 -9.28 -7.81 6.28
N ASN A 133 -8.77 -8.00 7.50
CA ASN A 133 -8.49 -6.90 8.42
C ASN A 133 -7.39 -5.99 7.87
N HIS A 134 -6.27 -6.57 7.42
CA HIS A 134 -5.17 -5.80 6.83
C HIS A 134 -5.61 -5.04 5.57
N LEU A 135 -6.42 -5.67 4.71
CA LEU A 135 -7.07 -5.01 3.57
C LEU A 135 -7.95 -3.83 4.01
N GLY A 136 -8.75 -4.02 5.06
CA GLY A 136 -9.61 -2.99 5.64
C GLY A 136 -8.84 -1.79 6.20
N GLU A 137 -7.62 -2.00 6.71
CA GLU A 137 -6.77 -0.93 7.23
C GLU A 137 -6.11 -0.09 6.13
N ILE A 138 -5.69 -0.71 5.02
CA ILE A 138 -5.00 0.01 3.92
C ILE A 138 -5.96 0.70 2.95
N THR A 139 -7.19 0.19 2.77
CA THR A 139 -8.15 0.72 1.78
C THR A 139 -8.59 2.17 2.02
N PRO A 140 -8.83 2.64 3.26
CA PRO A 140 -9.07 4.06 3.53
C PRO A 140 -7.88 4.95 3.12
N VAL A 141 -6.65 4.48 3.36
CA VAL A 141 -5.44 5.24 3.05
C VAL A 141 -5.21 5.33 1.54
N ILE A 142 -5.45 4.25 0.79
CA ILE A 142 -5.44 4.26 -0.69
C ILE A 142 -6.42 5.31 -1.23
N THR A 143 -7.63 5.33 -0.67
CA THR A 143 -8.66 6.31 -1.06
C THR A 143 -8.20 7.73 -0.76
N GLU A 144 -7.61 7.98 0.41
CA GLU A 144 -7.16 9.33 0.78
C GLU A 144 -5.94 9.79 -0.02
N LEU A 145 -5.00 8.89 -0.33
CA LEU A 145 -3.91 9.18 -1.28
C LEU A 145 -4.46 9.67 -2.63
N SER A 146 -5.48 8.99 -3.17
CA SER A 146 -6.10 9.39 -4.44
C SER A 146 -6.76 10.77 -4.39
N ARG A 147 -7.14 11.25 -3.19
CA ARG A 147 -7.76 12.56 -2.96
C ARG A 147 -6.71 13.65 -2.73
N VAL A 148 -5.61 13.32 -2.06
CA VAL A 148 -4.53 14.26 -1.72
C VAL A 148 -3.57 14.50 -2.88
N ILE A 149 -3.29 13.49 -3.73
CA ILE A 149 -2.36 13.65 -4.86
C ILE A 149 -2.69 14.88 -5.74
N PRO A 150 -3.95 15.11 -6.17
CA PRO A 150 -4.30 16.32 -6.93
C PRO A 150 -3.98 17.64 -6.21
N MET A 151 -4.17 17.68 -4.88
CA MET A 151 -3.85 18.86 -4.06
C MET A 151 -2.33 19.12 -4.06
N VAL A 152 -1.54 18.08 -3.85
CA VAL A 152 -0.07 18.15 -3.82
C VAL A 152 0.48 18.56 -5.19
N VAL A 153 -0.02 17.97 -6.28
CA VAL A 153 0.38 18.34 -7.66
C VAL A 153 0.12 19.81 -7.94
N ALA A 154 -1.02 20.35 -7.49
CA ALA A 154 -1.34 21.76 -7.68
C ALA A 154 -0.39 22.67 -6.87
N ARG A 155 -0.05 22.29 -5.64
CA ARG A 155 0.91 23.03 -4.79
C ARG A 155 2.35 22.99 -5.32
N GLU A 156 2.72 21.93 -6.03
CA GLU A 156 4.02 21.79 -6.69
C GLU A 156 4.13 22.54 -8.03
N SER A 157 2.99 22.98 -8.59
CA SER A 157 2.96 23.62 -9.91
C SER A 157 3.56 25.02 -9.87
N THR A 158 4.54 25.27 -10.73
CA THR A 158 5.20 26.58 -10.81
C THR A 158 4.27 27.65 -11.37
N GLY A 159 4.35 28.87 -10.82
CA GLY A 159 3.61 30.03 -11.30
C GLY A 159 2.18 30.17 -10.76
N LEU A 160 1.73 29.26 -9.89
CA LEU A 160 0.48 29.43 -9.14
C LEU A 160 0.76 30.09 -7.79
N ASP A 161 -0.09 31.05 -7.41
CA ASP A 161 -0.18 31.45 -6.01
C ASP A 161 -0.94 30.38 -5.20
N LYS A 162 -0.85 30.47 -3.87
CA LYS A 162 -1.44 29.48 -2.96
C LYS A 162 -2.95 29.31 -3.15
N SER A 163 -3.70 30.41 -3.35
CA SER A 163 -5.15 30.35 -3.51
C SER A 163 -5.53 29.68 -4.82
N THR A 164 -4.82 30.01 -5.90
CA THR A 164 -5.04 29.40 -7.22
C THR A 164 -4.70 27.90 -7.22
N ALA A 165 -3.61 27.51 -6.54
CA ALA A 165 -3.24 26.11 -6.37
C ALA A 165 -4.32 25.32 -5.59
N GLU A 166 -4.85 25.89 -4.50
CA GLU A 166 -5.93 25.26 -3.72
C GLU A 166 -7.21 25.07 -4.55
N GLU A 167 -7.61 26.06 -5.35
CA GLU A 167 -8.78 25.95 -6.23
C GLU A 167 -8.62 24.85 -7.29
N ILE A 168 -7.47 24.84 -7.98
CA ILE A 168 -7.16 23.85 -9.02
C ILE A 168 -7.10 22.44 -8.42
N GLY A 169 -6.41 22.28 -7.28
CA GLY A 169 -6.30 21.00 -6.58
C GLY A 169 -7.67 20.45 -6.20
N ARG A 170 -8.53 21.30 -5.60
CA ARG A 170 -9.89 20.89 -5.20
C ARG A 170 -10.74 20.49 -6.41
N LYS A 171 -10.68 21.27 -7.49
CA LYS A 171 -11.39 20.95 -8.73
C LYS A 171 -10.93 19.60 -9.30
N ALA A 172 -9.62 19.39 -9.41
CA ALA A 172 -9.04 18.15 -9.91
C ALA A 172 -9.41 16.94 -9.04
N MET A 173 -9.38 17.09 -7.71
CA MET A 173 -9.85 16.07 -6.78
C MET A 173 -11.33 15.74 -7.03
N GLU A 174 -12.22 16.75 -7.06
CA GLU A 174 -13.65 16.52 -7.27
C GLU A 174 -13.97 15.86 -8.62
N GLU A 175 -13.28 16.25 -9.69
CA GLU A 175 -13.50 15.71 -11.04
C GLU A 175 -12.99 14.27 -11.16
N THR A 176 -11.80 13.97 -10.64
CA THR A 176 -11.22 12.62 -10.70
C THR A 176 -11.97 11.64 -9.82
N GLN A 177 -12.36 12.02 -8.59
CA GLN A 177 -13.08 11.15 -7.66
C GLN A 177 -14.50 10.75 -8.14
N LYS A 178 -15.09 11.53 -9.06
CA LYS A 178 -16.36 11.13 -9.70
C LYS A 178 -16.22 9.86 -10.54
N MET A 179 -15.03 9.57 -11.05
CA MET A 179 -14.75 8.39 -11.90
C MET A 179 -14.62 7.08 -11.10
N TRP A 180 -14.54 7.16 -9.77
CA TRP A 180 -14.37 6.00 -8.88
C TRP A 180 -15.70 5.51 -8.31
N ARG A 181 -16.83 6.09 -8.72
CA ARG A 181 -18.15 5.77 -8.17
C ARG A 181 -18.61 4.42 -8.72
N ALA A 182 -18.90 3.48 -7.81
CA ALA A 182 -19.32 2.10 -8.11
C ALA A 182 -20.51 1.98 -9.07
N GLY A 183 -21.39 3.00 -9.13
CA GLY A 183 -22.53 3.04 -10.07
C GLY A 183 -22.15 3.12 -11.57
N GLN A 184 -20.87 3.02 -11.91
CA GLN A 184 -20.37 2.88 -13.28
C GLN A 184 -20.06 1.41 -13.66
N ILE A 185 -20.11 0.46 -12.71
CA ILE A 185 -19.77 -0.96 -12.92
C ILE A 185 -21.00 -1.83 -12.63
N ASP A 186 -21.79 -2.13 -13.66
CA ASP A 186 -23.06 -2.90 -13.56
C ASP A 186 -22.89 -4.42 -13.81
N LYS A 187 -21.66 -4.95 -13.78
CA LYS A 187 -21.41 -6.37 -14.07
C LYS A 187 -20.79 -7.08 -12.88
N GLU A 188 -21.57 -7.93 -12.24
CA GLU A 188 -21.04 -8.90 -11.30
C GLU A 188 -20.20 -9.96 -12.04
N PRO A 189 -19.10 -10.44 -11.44
CA PRO A 189 -18.38 -11.59 -11.95
C PRO A 189 -19.30 -12.81 -12.07
N VAL A 190 -19.17 -13.58 -13.15
CA VAL A 190 -19.93 -14.83 -13.30
C VAL A 190 -19.43 -15.82 -12.27
N VAL A 191 -20.31 -16.23 -11.35
CA VAL A 191 -20.09 -17.37 -10.45
C VAL A 191 -20.47 -18.63 -11.22
N LEU A 192 -19.49 -19.50 -11.50
CA LEU A 192 -19.65 -20.77 -12.22
C LEU A 192 -19.85 -21.95 -11.26
#